data_AF-A0A3E2YSM5-F1
#
_entry.id   AF-A0A3E2YSM5-F1
#
_cell.length_a   1.000
_cell.length_b   1.000
_cell.length_c   1.000
_cell.angle_alpha   90.00
_cell.angle_beta   90.00
_cell.angle_gamma   90.00
#
_symmetry.space_group_name_H-M   'P 1'
#
loop_
_entity.id
_entity.type
_entity.pdbx_description
1 polymer ?
#
loop_
_entity_poly.entity_id
_entity_poly.type
_entity_poly.pdbx_seq_one_letter_code
_entity_poly.pdbx_strand_id
1 'polypeptide(L)'
;MAAPPHARQPLLAVDDLVVSFRGPLGAYRALNGGSFHVDAGETLAILGESGSGKSVTMRAVMALLPRHSAQIERGTIRYDGEDLSAQPARRTRELSSTELAMVFQDSLTALGPAARVYDEPAHPYTRALISAAPVPRPWTAPPRERIVLTGEVPSPAAPPSGCRFLTRCPLAQPRCAQRTPELRVVAGREVACHYAEESQAGRAPAATGAAR
;
A
#
# COMPACT_ATOMS: atom_id res chain seq x y z
N MET A 1 -4.02 -34.52 16.99
CA MET A 1 -3.69 -34.62 15.55
C MET A 1 -2.27 -34.16 15.38
N ALA A 2 -1.37 -35.05 14.96
CA ALA A 2 0.04 -34.74 14.77
C ALA A 2 0.24 -33.89 13.49
N ALA A 3 1.05 -32.84 13.57
CA ALA A 3 1.48 -32.06 12.42
C ALA A 3 2.33 -32.93 11.48
N PRO A 4 2.14 -32.87 10.14
CA PRO A 4 2.86 -33.77 9.24
C PRO A 4 4.34 -33.34 9.09
N PRO A 5 5.26 -34.31 8.98
CA PRO A 5 6.70 -34.07 8.94
C PRO A 5 7.11 -33.67 7.53
N HIS A 6 7.37 -32.39 7.34
CA HIS A 6 8.31 -31.93 6.33
C HIS A 6 9.29 -31.05 7.11
N ALA A 7 10.59 -31.25 6.92
CA ALA A 7 11.56 -30.21 7.26
C ALA A 7 11.26 -29.06 6.30
N ARG A 8 10.27 -28.22 6.63
CA ARG A 8 9.69 -27.26 5.69
C ARG A 8 10.67 -26.12 5.60
N GLN A 9 11.14 -25.86 4.39
CA GLN A 9 11.78 -24.59 4.10
C GLN A 9 10.87 -23.45 4.59
N PRO A 10 11.44 -22.39 5.18
CA PRO A 10 10.65 -21.24 5.58
C PRO A 10 9.93 -20.63 4.37
N LEU A 11 8.70 -20.16 4.58
CA LEU A 11 7.92 -19.49 3.54
C LEU A 11 8.55 -18.16 3.14
N LEU A 12 9.11 -17.42 4.11
CA LEU A 12 9.91 -16.22 3.88
C LEU A 12 11.23 -16.37 4.65
N ALA A 13 12.36 -16.15 3.99
CA ALA A 13 13.66 -16.05 4.64
C ALA A 13 14.39 -14.80 4.18
N VAL A 14 14.92 -14.06 5.15
CA VAL A 14 15.79 -12.90 4.95
C VAL A 14 17.12 -13.22 5.62
N ASP A 15 18.21 -13.17 4.87
CA ASP A 15 19.54 -13.51 5.35
C ASP A 15 20.51 -12.34 5.14
N ASP A 16 21.05 -11.81 6.23
CA ASP A 16 22.09 -10.77 6.31
C ASP A 16 21.79 -9.55 5.43
N LEU A 17 20.55 -9.06 5.52
CA LEU A 17 20.07 -7.96 4.71
C LEU A 17 20.70 -6.63 5.13
N VAL A 18 21.41 -5.99 4.20
CA VAL A 18 22.02 -4.67 4.36
C VAL A 18 21.41 -3.73 3.32
N VAL A 19 20.79 -2.65 3.79
CA VAL A 19 20.16 -1.64 2.94
C VAL A 19 20.74 -0.28 3.23
N SER A 20 21.26 0.37 2.19
CA SER A 20 21.78 1.74 2.30
C SER A 20 20.93 2.74 1.52
N PHE A 21 20.99 3.97 2.00
CA PHE A 21 20.34 5.13 1.40
C PHE A 21 21.38 6.18 1.04
N ARG A 22 21.14 6.89 -0.07
CA ARG A 22 21.85 8.12 -0.44
C ARG A 22 21.04 9.31 0.05
N GLY A 23 21.61 10.06 0.99
CA GLY A 23 21.06 11.31 1.49
C GLY A 23 21.95 12.52 1.17
N PRO A 24 21.52 13.74 1.53
CA PRO A 24 22.28 14.97 1.30
C PRO A 24 23.66 14.99 1.99
N LEU A 25 23.78 14.29 3.12
CA LEU A 25 25.00 14.20 3.92
C LEU A 25 25.88 12.98 3.56
N GLY A 26 25.53 12.25 2.49
CA GLY A 26 26.23 11.05 2.06
C GLY A 26 25.39 9.77 2.18
N ALA A 27 26.04 8.64 1.93
CA ALA A 27 25.41 7.33 2.06
C ALA A 27 25.36 6.90 3.54
N TYR A 28 24.23 6.33 3.96
CA TYR A 28 24.07 5.74 5.29
C TYR A 28 23.33 4.41 5.22
N ARG A 29 23.59 3.50 6.16
CA ARG A 29 22.91 2.20 6.24
C ARG A 29 21.68 2.31 7.13
N ALA A 30 20.51 2.09 6.54
CA ALA A 30 19.25 2.05 7.27
C ALA A 30 18.95 0.65 7.85
N LEU A 31 19.58 -0.39 7.30
CA LEU A 31 19.59 -1.75 7.84
C LEU A 31 21.01 -2.31 7.67
N ASN A 32 21.55 -2.95 8.71
CA ASN A 32 22.94 -3.40 8.76
C ASN A 32 23.05 -4.85 9.24
N GLY A 33 22.54 -5.80 8.44
CA GLY A 33 22.72 -7.24 8.65
C GLY A 33 21.57 -7.90 9.40
N GLY A 34 20.32 -7.66 8.99
CA GLY A 34 19.14 -8.30 9.58
C GLY A 34 18.86 -9.68 8.97
N SER A 35 18.64 -10.69 9.81
CA SER A 35 18.21 -12.03 9.40
C SER A 35 16.98 -12.49 10.18
N PHE A 36 16.00 -13.07 9.48
CA PHE A 36 14.83 -13.71 10.08
C PHE A 36 14.16 -14.63 9.06
N HIS A 37 13.31 -15.52 9.55
CA HIS A 37 12.44 -16.33 8.70
C HIS A 37 11.00 -16.33 9.24
N VAL A 38 10.07 -16.76 8.40
CA VAL A 38 8.66 -16.96 8.73
C VAL A 38 8.23 -18.27 8.07
N ASP A 39 7.74 -19.21 8.88
CA ASP A 39 7.17 -20.45 8.41
C ASP A 39 5.71 -20.27 7.93
N ALA A 40 5.22 -21.22 7.13
CA ALA A 40 3.84 -21.20 6.69
C ALA A 40 2.87 -21.30 7.90
N GLY A 41 1.99 -20.31 8.05
CA GLY A 41 1.06 -20.20 9.18
C GLY A 41 1.64 -19.52 10.41
N GLU A 42 2.89 -19.05 10.36
CA GLU A 42 3.51 -18.27 11.42
C GLU A 42 3.21 -16.77 11.26
N THR A 43 3.10 -16.07 12.39
CA THR A 43 3.06 -14.60 12.42
C THR A 43 4.32 -14.06 13.07
N LEU A 44 5.13 -13.30 12.32
CA LEU A 44 6.30 -12.61 12.84
C LEU A 44 6.00 -11.13 13.13
N ALA A 45 6.42 -10.65 14.30
CA ALA A 45 6.39 -9.24 14.67
C ALA A 45 7.81 -8.66 14.74
N ILE A 46 8.07 -7.61 13.97
CA ILE A 46 9.34 -6.85 14.04
C ILE A 46 9.13 -5.59 14.87
N LEU A 47 9.85 -5.49 16.00
CA LEU A 47 9.75 -4.40 16.96
C LEU A 47 11.00 -3.51 16.92
N GLY A 48 10.86 -2.26 17.36
CA GLY A 48 11.98 -1.31 17.46
C GLY A 48 11.53 0.15 17.40
N GLU A 49 12.44 1.08 17.65
CA GLU A 49 12.18 2.52 17.67
C GLU A 49 11.95 3.12 16.26
N SER A 50 11.40 4.33 16.17
CA SER A 50 11.29 5.03 14.88
C SER A 50 12.67 5.17 14.23
N GLY A 51 12.79 4.85 12.93
CA GLY A 51 14.06 4.92 12.20
C GLY A 51 14.94 3.66 12.25
N SER A 52 14.63 2.65 13.08
CA SER A 52 15.39 1.38 13.18
C SER A 52 15.35 0.45 11.96
N GLY A 53 14.73 0.88 10.84
CA GLY A 53 14.71 0.09 9.61
C GLY A 53 13.58 -0.93 9.47
N LYS A 54 12.59 -0.99 10.38
CA LYS A 54 11.41 -1.90 10.26
C LYS A 54 10.70 -1.77 8.91
N SER A 55 10.26 -0.55 8.58
CA SER A 55 9.56 -0.28 7.31
C SER A 55 10.46 -0.47 6.10
N VAL A 56 11.77 -0.21 6.26
CA VAL A 56 12.77 -0.43 5.19
C VAL A 56 12.91 -1.92 4.90
N THR A 57 12.96 -2.75 5.94
CA THR A 57 13.04 -4.21 5.84
C THR A 57 11.86 -4.76 5.06
N MET A 58 10.64 -4.39 5.46
CA MET A 58 9.43 -4.87 4.76
C MET A 58 9.32 -4.32 3.33
N ARG A 59 9.78 -3.09 3.08
CA ARG A 59 9.85 -2.54 1.71
C ARG A 59 10.88 -3.26 0.85
N ALA A 60 11.99 -3.73 1.43
CA ALA A 60 12.97 -4.54 0.72
C ALA A 60 12.37 -5.88 0.31
N VAL A 61 11.68 -6.58 1.23
CA VAL A 61 10.96 -7.84 0.95
C VAL A 61 9.96 -7.66 -0.20
N MET A 62 9.22 -6.56 -0.20
CA MET A 62 8.21 -6.26 -1.23
C MET A 62 8.77 -5.65 -2.52
N ALA A 63 10.09 -5.50 -2.66
CA ALA A 63 10.75 -4.80 -3.76
C ALA A 63 10.20 -3.36 -4.00
N LEU A 64 9.90 -2.65 -2.91
CA LEU A 64 9.34 -1.28 -2.86
C LEU A 64 10.36 -0.23 -2.36
N LEU A 65 11.65 -0.55 -2.31
CA LEU A 65 12.69 0.43 -2.01
C LEU A 65 12.73 1.55 -3.08
N PRO A 66 12.95 2.83 -2.69
CA PRO A 66 13.03 3.93 -3.64
C PRO A 66 14.27 3.80 -4.53
N ARG A 67 14.06 3.50 -5.82
CA ARG A 67 15.08 3.09 -6.79
C ARG A 67 16.30 4.01 -6.92
N HIS A 68 16.14 5.30 -6.63
CA HIS A 68 17.18 6.30 -6.83
C HIS A 68 17.96 6.64 -5.55
N SER A 69 17.39 6.32 -4.39
CA SER A 69 17.94 6.72 -3.09
C SER A 69 18.18 5.55 -2.16
N ALA A 70 17.77 4.32 -2.49
CA ALA A 70 18.00 3.13 -1.70
C ALA A 70 18.51 1.96 -2.54
N GLN A 71 19.37 1.14 -1.95
CA GLN A 71 19.89 -0.07 -2.56
C GLN A 71 20.11 -1.16 -1.51
N ILE A 72 19.93 -2.41 -1.92
CA ILE A 72 20.37 -3.58 -1.14
C ILE A 72 21.86 -3.74 -1.44
N GLU A 73 22.72 -3.53 -0.44
CA GLU A 73 24.18 -3.71 -0.60
C GLU A 73 24.55 -5.19 -0.54
N ARG A 74 23.85 -5.94 0.30
CA ARG A 74 24.10 -7.34 0.61
C ARG A 74 22.85 -8.01 1.19
N GLY A 75 22.82 -9.33 1.11
CA GLY A 75 21.81 -10.19 1.72
C GLY A 75 20.90 -10.81 0.68
N THR A 76 20.16 -11.84 1.11
CA THR A 76 19.20 -12.55 0.25
C THR A 76 17.80 -12.51 0.84
N ILE A 77 16.80 -12.46 -0.03
CA ILE A 77 15.38 -12.51 0.34
C ILE A 77 14.76 -13.64 -0.45
N ARG A 78 14.31 -14.69 0.23
CA ARG A 78 13.68 -15.86 -0.38
C ARG A 78 12.21 -15.96 0.00
N TYR A 79 11.36 -16.24 -0.97
CA TYR A 79 9.95 -16.56 -0.77
C TYR A 79 9.65 -17.92 -1.38
N ASP A 80 9.17 -18.87 -0.57
CA ASP A 80 8.95 -20.27 -0.92
C ASP A 80 10.17 -20.92 -1.64
N GLY A 81 11.37 -20.64 -1.12
CA GLY A 81 12.64 -21.10 -1.70
C GLY A 81 13.15 -20.30 -2.90
N GLU A 82 12.33 -19.42 -3.48
CA GLU A 82 12.70 -18.58 -4.63
C GLU A 82 13.43 -17.30 -4.16
N ASP A 83 14.66 -17.06 -4.64
CA ASP A 83 15.41 -15.83 -4.35
C ASP A 83 14.83 -14.64 -5.11
N LEU A 84 14.23 -13.70 -4.38
CA LEU A 84 13.64 -12.46 -4.88
C LEU A 84 14.66 -11.34 -5.01
N SER A 85 15.81 -11.42 -4.32
CA SER A 85 16.86 -10.39 -4.36
C SER A 85 17.67 -10.43 -5.65
N ALA A 86 17.79 -11.62 -6.25
CA ALA A 86 18.49 -11.85 -7.52
C ALA A 86 17.61 -11.59 -8.76
N GLN A 87 16.31 -11.33 -8.59
CA GLN A 87 15.36 -11.25 -9.69
C GLN A 87 14.94 -9.83 -10.07
N PRO A 88 14.52 -9.61 -11.33
CA PRO A 88 13.93 -8.34 -11.74
C PRO A 88 12.67 -8.07 -10.89
N ALA A 89 12.45 -6.80 -10.52
CA ALA A 89 11.27 -6.36 -9.77
C ALA A 89 9.91 -6.78 -10.35
N ARG A 90 9.87 -7.38 -11.55
CA ARG A 90 8.69 -8.02 -12.15
C ARG A 90 8.20 -9.22 -11.35
N ARG A 91 9.10 -10.08 -10.87
CA ARG A 91 8.70 -11.32 -10.18
C ARG A 91 8.01 -11.03 -8.85
N THR A 92 8.59 -10.16 -8.03
CA THR A 92 7.96 -9.69 -6.78
C THR A 92 6.62 -9.00 -7.04
N ARG A 93 6.43 -8.34 -8.19
CA ARG A 93 5.13 -7.73 -8.56
C ARG A 93 4.07 -8.78 -8.91
N GLU A 94 4.45 -9.89 -9.55
CA GLU A 94 3.54 -11.02 -9.80
C GLU A 94 3.08 -11.65 -8.49
N LEU A 95 4.02 -11.93 -7.58
CA LEU A 95 3.70 -12.40 -6.23
C LEU A 95 2.82 -11.39 -5.49
N SER A 96 3.06 -10.08 -5.66
CA SER A 96 2.25 -9.03 -5.04
C SER A 96 0.79 -8.97 -5.52
N SER A 97 0.45 -9.69 -6.59
CA SER A 97 -0.92 -9.78 -7.11
C SER A 97 -1.71 -10.98 -6.60
N THR A 98 -1.04 -11.93 -5.95
CA THR A 98 -1.62 -13.25 -5.61
C THR A 98 -1.27 -13.72 -4.21
N GLU A 99 -0.04 -13.53 -3.76
CA GLU A 99 0.52 -14.21 -2.58
C GLU A 99 1.11 -13.27 -1.52
N LEU A 100 1.62 -12.11 -1.96
CA LEU A 100 2.22 -11.10 -1.08
C LEU A 100 1.39 -9.82 -1.09
N ALA A 101 1.19 -9.21 0.08
CA ALA A 101 0.56 -7.90 0.19
C ALA A 101 1.23 -7.09 1.29
N MET A 102 1.34 -5.78 1.08
CA MET A 102 1.82 -4.85 2.08
C MET A 102 0.69 -3.91 2.50
N VAL A 103 0.39 -3.92 3.80
CA VAL A 103 -0.49 -2.93 4.43
C VAL A 103 0.40 -1.86 5.07
N PHE A 104 0.33 -0.63 4.56
CA PHE A 104 1.09 0.49 5.12
C PHE A 104 0.48 0.97 6.44
N GLN A 105 1.21 1.85 7.15
CA GLN A 105 0.76 2.45 8.42
C GLN A 105 -0.64 3.11 8.33
N ASP A 106 -1.09 3.49 7.13
CA ASP A 106 -2.49 3.83 6.84
C ASP A 106 -3.20 2.64 6.16
N SER A 107 -3.72 1.73 6.97
CA SER A 107 -4.23 0.42 6.56
C SER A 107 -5.46 0.48 5.65
N LEU A 108 -6.30 1.51 5.81
CA LEU A 108 -7.55 1.67 5.07
C LEU A 108 -7.33 1.96 3.57
N THR A 109 -6.10 2.32 3.18
CA THR A 109 -5.75 2.64 1.80
C THR A 109 -5.22 1.45 0.99
N ALA A 110 -4.93 0.31 1.65
CA ALA A 110 -4.13 -0.77 1.09
C ALA A 110 -4.86 -2.11 0.90
N LEU A 111 -6.15 -2.23 1.27
CA LEU A 111 -6.89 -3.50 1.23
C LEU A 111 -7.89 -3.57 0.06
N GLY A 112 -7.78 -4.63 -0.77
CA GLY A 112 -8.71 -5.00 -1.85
C GLY A 112 -8.06 -5.84 -2.96
N PRO A 113 -8.80 -6.67 -3.73
CA PRO A 113 -8.26 -7.42 -4.87
C PRO A 113 -7.62 -6.49 -5.92
N ALA A 114 -6.36 -6.72 -6.27
CA ALA A 114 -5.54 -5.77 -7.06
C ALA A 114 -6.22 -5.32 -8.37
N ALA A 115 -6.72 -6.26 -9.17
CA ALA A 115 -7.39 -5.96 -10.45
C ALA A 115 -8.57 -4.98 -10.29
N ARG A 116 -9.46 -5.23 -9.32
CA ARG A 116 -10.63 -4.37 -9.09
C ARG A 116 -10.28 -3.04 -8.45
N VAL A 117 -9.22 -2.98 -7.65
CA VAL A 117 -8.71 -1.70 -7.15
C VAL A 117 -8.27 -0.84 -8.32
N TYR A 118 -7.55 -1.39 -9.30
CA TYR A 118 -7.06 -0.66 -10.46
C TYR A 118 -8.14 -0.26 -11.46
N ASP A 119 -9.13 -1.13 -11.69
CA ASP A 119 -10.13 -0.93 -12.75
C ASP A 119 -11.34 -0.14 -12.27
N GLU A 120 -11.80 -0.37 -11.03
CA GLU A 120 -13.04 0.21 -10.50
C GLU A 120 -12.86 0.78 -9.07
N PRO A 121 -11.96 1.76 -8.87
CA PRO A 121 -11.71 2.31 -7.55
C PRO A 121 -12.93 3.04 -6.97
N ALA A 122 -13.42 2.57 -5.83
CA ALA A 122 -14.62 3.11 -5.18
C ALA A 122 -14.39 4.32 -4.28
N HIS A 123 -13.16 4.56 -3.83
CA HIS A 123 -12.86 5.72 -2.99
C HIS A 123 -12.15 6.81 -3.83
N PRO A 124 -12.53 8.10 -3.70
CA PRO A 124 -11.90 9.19 -4.45
C PRO A 124 -10.37 9.27 -4.29
N TYR A 125 -9.87 9.01 -3.08
CA TYR A 125 -8.43 8.89 -2.81
C TYR A 125 -7.75 7.80 -3.65
N THR A 126 -8.31 6.59 -3.65
CA THR A 126 -7.78 5.45 -4.43
C THR A 126 -7.84 5.76 -5.93
N ARG A 127 -8.94 6.36 -6.40
CA ARG A 127 -9.11 6.78 -7.80
C ARG A 127 -8.01 7.77 -8.21
N ALA A 128 -7.71 8.75 -7.34
CA ALA A 128 -6.65 9.71 -7.59
C ALA A 128 -5.25 9.08 -7.58
N LEU A 129 -4.94 8.21 -6.62
CA LEU A 129 -3.67 7.47 -6.57
C LEU A 129 -3.42 6.66 -7.85
N ILE A 130 -4.44 5.93 -8.32
CA ILE A 130 -4.34 5.11 -9.54
C ILE A 130 -4.19 6.00 -10.77
N SER A 131 -4.84 7.16 -10.81
CA SER A 131 -4.68 8.12 -11.92
C SER A 131 -3.25 8.67 -12.03
N ALA A 132 -2.49 8.67 -10.92
CA ALA A 132 -1.11 9.10 -10.86
C ALA A 132 -0.10 7.96 -11.08
N ALA A 133 -0.53 6.70 -11.00
CA ALA A 133 0.36 5.55 -11.12
C ALA A 133 0.84 5.36 -12.57
N PRO A 134 2.16 5.15 -12.79
CA PRO A 134 2.72 4.82 -14.11
C PRO A 134 2.50 3.32 -14.40
N VAL A 135 1.24 2.91 -14.49
CA VAL A 135 0.89 1.53 -14.86
C VAL A 135 1.00 1.36 -16.38
N PRO A 136 1.74 0.36 -16.88
CA PRO A 136 1.71 -0.02 -18.29
C PRO A 136 0.28 -0.39 -18.67
N ARG A 137 -0.30 0.36 -19.60
CA ARG A 137 -1.62 0.07 -20.14
C ARG A 137 -1.47 -0.68 -21.47
N PRO A 138 -2.36 -1.64 -21.79
CA PRO A 138 -2.52 -2.07 -23.18
C PRO A 138 -2.73 -0.83 -24.05
N TRP A 139 -2.08 -0.76 -25.21
CA TRP A 139 -2.14 0.41 -26.11
C TRP A 139 -3.59 0.75 -26.56
N THR A 140 -4.49 -0.21 -26.41
CA THR A 140 -5.92 -0.13 -26.73
C THR A 140 -6.78 0.46 -25.62
N ALA A 141 -6.26 0.62 -24.40
CA ALA A 141 -7.03 1.15 -23.29
C ALA A 141 -7.13 2.69 -23.38
N PRO A 142 -8.32 3.29 -23.19
CA PRO A 142 -8.47 4.73 -23.21
C PRO A 142 -7.63 5.39 -22.10
N PRO A 143 -7.11 6.61 -22.35
CA PRO A 143 -6.36 7.35 -21.33
C PRO A 143 -7.27 7.64 -20.12
N ARG A 144 -6.79 7.31 -18.92
CA ARG A 144 -7.48 7.68 -17.68
C ARG A 144 -7.34 9.18 -17.47
N GLU A 145 -8.43 9.83 -17.06
CA GLU A 145 -8.42 11.21 -16.58
C GLU A 145 -7.46 11.31 -15.38
N ARG A 146 -6.52 12.26 -15.46
CA ARG A 146 -5.53 12.48 -14.39
C ARG A 146 -6.16 13.37 -13.33
N ILE A 147 -6.34 12.83 -12.13
CA ILE A 147 -6.98 13.55 -11.03
C ILE A 147 -5.89 14.24 -10.22
N VAL A 148 -5.88 15.56 -10.24
CA VAL A 148 -5.01 16.36 -9.40
C VAL A 148 -5.74 16.63 -8.09
N LEU A 149 -5.25 16.04 -7.00
CA LEU A 149 -5.74 16.37 -5.66
C LEU A 149 -5.27 17.78 -5.29
N THR A 150 -6.19 18.63 -4.86
CA THR A 150 -5.92 19.96 -4.34
C THR A 150 -5.99 19.94 -2.80
N GLY A 151 -5.38 20.92 -2.13
CA GLY A 151 -5.35 21.01 -0.67
C GLY A 151 -4.22 20.21 0.01
N GLU A 152 -4.14 20.30 1.34
CA GLU A 152 -3.05 19.73 2.14
C GLU A 152 -3.43 18.43 2.85
N VAL A 153 -2.41 17.61 3.13
CA VAL A 153 -2.55 16.42 3.99
C VAL A 153 -2.72 16.89 5.44
N PRO A 154 -3.82 16.56 6.12
CA PRO A 154 -4.00 16.96 7.51
C PRO A 154 -3.00 16.24 8.41
N SER A 155 -2.59 16.89 9.50
CA SER A 155 -1.70 16.29 10.49
C SER A 155 -2.37 15.09 11.18
N PRO A 156 -1.68 13.95 11.35
CA PRO A 156 -2.20 12.82 12.11
C PRO A 156 -2.52 13.15 13.58
N ALA A 157 -1.86 14.16 14.16
CA ALA A 157 -2.10 14.61 15.52
C ALA A 157 -3.39 15.43 15.67
N ALA A 158 -3.94 15.94 14.57
CA ALA A 158 -5.15 16.74 14.53
C ALA A 158 -5.99 16.36 13.30
N PRO A 159 -6.55 15.13 13.27
CA PRO A 159 -7.34 14.67 12.13
C PRO A 159 -8.64 15.50 12.04
N PRO A 160 -9.13 15.77 10.82
CA PRO A 160 -10.39 16.48 10.67
C PRO A 160 -11.54 15.61 11.17
N SER A 161 -12.62 16.26 11.63
CA SER A 161 -13.85 15.58 12.02
C SER A 161 -14.47 14.87 10.81
N GLY A 162 -15.02 13.68 11.04
CA GLY A 162 -15.68 12.91 10.00
C GLY A 162 -14.72 12.15 9.06
N CYS A 163 -14.74 12.46 7.77
CA CYS A 163 -13.95 11.82 6.72
C CYS A 163 -12.54 12.39 6.66
N ARG A 164 -11.52 11.58 6.94
CA ARG A 164 -10.11 12.02 6.94
C ARG A 164 -9.59 12.56 5.61
N PHE A 165 -10.28 12.25 4.50
CA PHE A 165 -9.91 12.70 3.17
C PHE A 165 -10.60 14.00 2.73
N LEU A 166 -11.48 14.59 3.55
CA LEU A 166 -12.34 15.70 3.14
C LEU A 166 -11.57 16.94 2.65
N THR A 167 -10.37 17.21 3.16
CA THR A 167 -9.56 18.38 2.80
C THR A 167 -8.98 18.33 1.39
N ARG A 168 -8.95 17.14 0.78
CA ARG A 168 -8.37 16.90 -0.55
C ARG A 168 -9.33 16.19 -1.50
N CYS A 169 -10.53 15.86 -1.05
CA CYS A 169 -11.48 15.08 -1.83
C CYS A 169 -12.19 15.96 -2.86
N PRO A 170 -12.18 15.61 -4.16
CA PRO A 170 -12.94 16.35 -5.18
C PRO A 170 -14.46 16.18 -5.03
N LEU A 171 -14.91 15.17 -4.26
CA LEU A 171 -16.32 14.92 -3.94
C LEU A 171 -16.67 15.36 -2.51
N ALA A 172 -15.86 16.21 -1.88
CA ALA A 172 -16.13 16.68 -0.52
C ALA A 172 -17.48 17.42 -0.45
N GLN A 173 -18.27 17.08 0.57
CA GLN A 173 -19.57 17.68 0.87
C GLN A 173 -19.65 17.99 2.36
N PRO A 174 -20.58 18.85 2.82
CA PRO A 174 -20.73 19.17 4.24
C PRO A 174 -20.87 17.95 5.15
N ARG A 175 -21.57 16.90 4.68
CA ARG A 175 -21.71 15.62 5.39
C ARG A 175 -20.37 14.97 5.73
N CYS A 176 -19.35 15.13 4.90
CA CYS A 176 -18.02 14.56 5.11
C CYS A 176 -17.30 15.16 6.32
N ALA A 177 -17.57 16.42 6.67
CA ALA A 177 -17.00 17.06 7.86
C ALA A 177 -17.76 16.69 9.15
N GLN A 178 -19.03 16.33 9.02
CA GLN A 178 -19.93 16.10 10.15
C GLN A 178 -19.93 14.65 10.62
N ARG A 179 -19.74 13.68 9.71
CA ARG A 179 -19.84 12.25 10.03
C ARG A 179 -18.72 11.44 9.40
N THR A 180 -18.16 10.52 10.18
CA THR A 180 -17.22 9.53 9.66
C THR A 180 -18.00 8.52 8.81
N PRO A 181 -17.57 8.25 7.56
CA PRO A 181 -18.23 7.25 6.75
C PRO A 181 -18.04 5.86 7.36
N GLU A 182 -19.11 5.09 7.40
CA GLU A 182 -19.08 3.69 7.84
C GLU A 182 -18.40 2.82 6.78
N LEU A 183 -17.73 1.76 7.24
CA LEU A 183 -17.18 0.74 6.37
C LEU A 183 -18.32 -0.09 5.79
N ARG A 184 -18.46 -0.10 4.46
CA ARG A 184 -19.52 -0.83 3.76
C ARG A 184 -18.99 -1.46 2.48
N VAL A 185 -19.68 -2.49 2.00
CA VAL A 185 -19.30 -3.18 0.77
C VAL A 185 -19.92 -2.47 -0.44
N VAL A 186 -19.08 -2.05 -1.40
CA VAL A 186 -19.48 -1.43 -2.66
C VAL A 186 -18.73 -2.15 -3.79
N ALA A 187 -19.44 -2.63 -4.81
CA ALA A 187 -18.85 -3.46 -5.88
C ALA A 187 -17.99 -4.64 -5.38
N GLY A 188 -18.37 -5.23 -4.24
CA GLY A 188 -17.66 -6.37 -3.65
C GLY A 188 -16.38 -6.03 -2.89
N ARG A 189 -16.16 -4.77 -2.52
CA ARG A 189 -15.03 -4.32 -1.68
C ARG A 189 -15.49 -3.46 -0.52
N GLU A 190 -14.79 -3.57 0.60
CA GLU A 190 -15.01 -2.66 1.73
C GLU A 190 -14.50 -1.25 1.39
N VAL A 191 -15.33 -0.25 1.65
CA VAL A 191 -15.00 1.15 1.44
C VAL A 191 -15.68 2.00 2.50
N ALA A 192 -14.93 2.93 3.08
CA ALA A 192 -15.46 3.96 3.97
C ALA A 192 -15.61 5.27 3.20
N CYS A 193 -16.73 5.43 2.48
CA CYS A 193 -17.03 6.67 1.76
C CYS A 193 -18.55 6.94 1.72
N HIS A 194 -18.94 8.20 1.95
CA HIS A 194 -20.33 8.62 1.79
C HIS A 194 -20.78 8.61 0.32
N TYR A 195 -19.85 8.72 -0.63
CA TYR A 195 -20.11 8.87 -2.07
C TYR A 195 -19.33 7.85 -2.91
N ALA A 196 -19.30 6.59 -2.45
CA ALA A 196 -18.53 5.53 -3.11
C ALA A 196 -19.06 5.25 -4.52
N GLU A 197 -20.38 5.18 -4.68
CA GLU A 197 -21.06 4.91 -5.94
C GLU A 197 -20.85 6.03 -6.96
N GLU A 198 -20.92 7.29 -6.53
CA GLU A 198 -20.62 8.44 -7.38
C GLU A 198 -19.14 8.49 -7.76
N SER A 199 -18.26 8.12 -6.82
CA SER A 199 -16.84 7.97 -7.11
C SER A 199 -16.57 6.87 -8.14
N GLN A 200 -17.23 5.71 -8.06
CA GLN A 200 -17.11 4.66 -9.07
C GLN A 200 -17.66 5.10 -10.42
N ALA A 201 -18.81 5.78 -10.43
CA ALA A 201 -19.45 6.23 -11.65
C ALA A 201 -18.76 7.44 -12.31
N GLY A 202 -17.71 8.01 -11.70
CA GLY A 202 -17.06 9.21 -12.22
C GLY A 202 -17.92 10.46 -12.13
N ARG A 203 -18.95 10.47 -11.27
CA ARG A 203 -19.94 11.57 -11.17
C ARG A 203 -19.71 12.42 -9.92
N ALA A 204 -20.14 13.67 -9.98
CA ALA A 204 -20.24 14.52 -8.79
C ALA A 204 -21.43 14.08 -7.91
N PRO A 205 -21.36 14.20 -6.57
CA PRO A 205 -22.50 13.96 -5.71
C PRO A 205 -23.63 14.93 -6.05
N ALA A 206 -24.88 14.48 -6.00
CA ALA A 206 -26.01 15.39 -5.97
C ALA A 206 -25.85 16.28 -4.72
N ALA A 207 -25.99 17.61 -4.88
CA ALA A 207 -25.87 18.53 -3.77
C ALA A 207 -26.87 18.11 -2.68
N THR A 208 -26.37 17.62 -1.56
CA THR A 208 -27.22 17.36 -0.39
C THR A 208 -27.63 18.72 0.15
N GLY A 209 -28.86 19.14 -0.20
CA GLY A 209 -29.47 20.33 0.35
C GLY A 209 -29.39 20.28 1.88
N ALA A 210 -29.02 21.39 2.49
CA ALA A 210 -29.06 21.56 3.93
C ALA A 210 -30.48 21.20 4.40
N ALA A 211 -30.60 20.17 5.23
CA ALA A 211 -31.83 19.95 5.97
C ALA A 211 -32.08 21.22 6.81
N ARG A 212 -33.22 21.86 6.55
CA ARG A 212 -33.75 22.95 7.37
C ARG A 212 -34.15 22.43 8.74
#